data_AF-A0A416WEE7-F1
#
_entry.id   AF-A0A416WEE7-F1
#
_cell.length_a   1.000
_cell.length_b   1.000
_cell.length_c   1.000
_cell.angle_alpha   90.00
_cell.angle_beta   90.00
_cell.angle_gamma   90.00
#
_symmetry.space_group_name_H-M   'P 1'
#
loop_
_entity.id
_entity.type
_entity.pdbx_description
1 polymer ?
#
loop_
_entity_poly.entity_id
_entity_poly.type
_entity_poly.pdbx_seq_one_letter_code
_entity_poly.pdbx_strand_id
1 'polypeptide(L)'
;MFIRKSEKKGIITLGILITALFVLPQTIRRSECPVFLIPHAERPDTVQYHSARNNVRPPVELNTADSVTLVGIRGIGPYYASKILRYRKQLGGYHSPRQLKDIKFQYLDIDTLLPRFTANPAFIRKRELDTMSFKAILHHPYLQYEEVQLIFNAKRKFGKINYSILESEKILPLFKLKKIKPYFK
;
A
#
# COMPACT_ATOMS: atom_id res chain seq x y z
N MET A 1 -83.90 -4.55 30.11
CA MET A 1 -83.51 -4.35 28.69
C MET A 1 -82.88 -5.64 28.19
N PHE A 2 -83.61 -6.44 27.39
CA PHE A 2 -83.15 -7.77 26.95
C PHE A 2 -82.17 -7.64 25.78
N ILE A 3 -80.89 -7.95 26.03
CA ILE A 3 -79.81 -7.93 25.03
C ILE A 3 -80.07 -9.00 23.95
N ARG A 4 -79.99 -8.63 22.66
CA ARG A 4 -80.24 -9.54 21.53
C ARG A 4 -79.13 -10.61 21.44
N LYS A 5 -79.46 -11.79 20.89
CA LYS A 5 -78.54 -12.95 20.81
C LYS A 5 -77.23 -12.65 20.05
N SER A 6 -77.26 -11.72 19.09
CA SER A 6 -76.07 -11.23 18.35
C SER A 6 -75.20 -10.28 19.17
N GLU A 7 -75.80 -9.40 19.97
CA GLU A 7 -75.09 -8.47 20.87
C GLU A 7 -74.35 -9.22 21.98
N LYS A 8 -74.92 -10.31 22.50
CA LYS A 8 -74.24 -11.17 23.49
C LYS A 8 -72.95 -11.79 22.95
N LYS A 9 -72.95 -12.24 21.69
CA LYS A 9 -71.75 -12.79 21.05
C LYS A 9 -70.68 -11.72 20.87
N GLY A 10 -71.08 -10.52 20.45
CA GLY A 10 -70.18 -9.37 20.29
C GLY A 10 -69.50 -8.95 21.59
N ILE A 11 -70.27 -8.90 22.70
CA ILE A 11 -69.74 -8.55 24.03
C ILE A 11 -68.73 -9.60 24.51
N ILE A 12 -69.02 -10.89 24.30
CA ILE A 12 -68.10 -11.98 24.68
C ILE A 12 -66.80 -11.89 23.85
N THR A 13 -66.89 -11.67 22.54
CA THR A 13 -65.70 -11.54 21.69
C THR A 13 -64.87 -10.32 22.05
N LEU A 14 -65.52 -9.20 22.40
CA LEU A 14 -64.83 -7.98 22.81
C LEU A 14 -64.13 -8.16 24.16
N GLY A 15 -64.75 -8.87 25.11
CA GLY A 15 -64.13 -9.22 26.39
C GLY A 15 -62.90 -10.11 26.23
N ILE A 16 -62.94 -11.11 25.35
CA ILE A 16 -61.78 -11.96 25.03
C ILE A 16 -60.65 -11.14 24.40
N LEU A 17 -60.98 -10.19 23.51
CA LEU A 17 -59.99 -9.36 22.84
C LEU A 17 -59.32 -8.35 23.79
N ILE A 18 -60.09 -7.76 24.72
CA ILE A 18 -59.58 -6.84 25.74
C ILE A 18 -58.72 -7.57 26.79
N THR A 19 -59.13 -8.78 27.20
CA THR A 19 -58.32 -9.60 28.13
C THR A 19 -57.02 -10.07 27.50
N ALA A 20 -57.04 -10.50 26.22
CA ALA A 20 -55.82 -10.82 25.49
C ALA A 20 -54.86 -9.62 25.41
N LEU A 21 -55.37 -8.41 25.14
CA LEU A 21 -54.56 -7.18 25.04
C LEU A 21 -53.84 -6.82 26.35
N PHE A 22 -54.41 -7.13 27.51
CA PHE A 22 -53.82 -6.80 28.82
C PHE A 22 -52.97 -7.93 29.42
N VAL A 23 -53.27 -9.20 29.10
CA VAL A 23 -52.54 -10.36 29.64
C VAL A 23 -51.28 -10.67 28.81
N LEU A 24 -51.34 -10.54 27.47
CA LEU A 24 -50.19 -10.81 26.60
C LEU A 24 -48.95 -9.93 26.90
N PRO A 25 -49.06 -8.62 27.18
CA PRO A 25 -47.90 -7.78 27.46
C PRO A 25 -47.18 -8.12 28.77
N GLN A 26 -47.88 -8.73 29.75
CA GLN A 26 -47.29 -9.06 31.05
C GLN A 26 -46.49 -10.35 31.04
N THR A 27 -46.75 -11.26 30.09
CA THR A 27 -46.04 -12.54 29.97
C THR A 27 -44.72 -12.44 29.19
N ILE A 28 -44.49 -11.33 28.47
CA ILE A 28 -43.23 -11.03 27.76
C ILE A 28 -42.33 -10.11 28.62
N ARG A 29 -42.35 -10.29 29.94
CA ARG A 29 -41.44 -9.59 30.86
C ARG A 29 -40.18 -10.44 31.07
N ARG A 30 -39.16 -10.12 30.25
CA ARG A 30 -37.73 -10.40 30.41
C ARG A 30 -37.37 -11.76 31.06
N SER A 31 -36.97 -12.71 30.22
CA SER A 31 -35.86 -13.59 30.61
C SER A 31 -34.64 -12.70 30.77
N GLU A 32 -34.34 -12.29 32.00
CA GLU A 32 -33.03 -11.73 32.31
C GLU A 32 -32.03 -12.85 32.03
N CYS A 33 -31.28 -12.70 30.93
CA CYS A 33 -30.13 -13.53 30.64
C CYS A 33 -29.27 -13.52 31.91
N PRO A 34 -29.01 -14.67 32.57
CA PRO A 34 -28.01 -14.68 33.61
C PRO A 34 -26.71 -14.27 32.93
N VAL A 35 -26.18 -13.11 33.34
CA VAL A 35 -24.85 -12.67 32.91
C VAL A 35 -23.90 -13.77 33.32
N PHE A 36 -23.49 -14.57 32.34
CA PHE A 36 -22.50 -15.61 32.54
C PHE A 36 -21.17 -14.88 32.72
N LEU A 37 -20.83 -14.57 33.97
CA LEU A 37 -19.50 -14.13 34.32
C LEU A 37 -18.57 -15.30 34.00
N ILE A 38 -17.86 -15.21 32.87
CA ILE A 38 -16.74 -16.10 32.60
C ILE A 38 -15.80 -15.90 33.80
N PRO A 39 -15.48 -16.94 34.59
CA PRO A 39 -14.51 -16.80 35.66
C PRO A 39 -13.25 -16.23 35.02
N HIS A 40 -12.80 -15.10 35.54
CA HIS A 40 -11.60 -14.46 35.02
C HIS A 40 -10.51 -15.51 35.15
N ALA A 41 -10.07 -16.07 34.03
CA ALA A 41 -8.98 -17.03 34.05
C ALA A 41 -7.82 -16.28 34.70
N GLU A 42 -7.43 -16.71 35.90
CA GLU A 42 -6.15 -16.34 36.50
C GLU A 42 -5.11 -16.94 35.57
N ARG A 43 -4.78 -16.17 34.53
CA ARG A 43 -3.62 -16.47 33.70
C ARG A 43 -2.46 -16.42 34.68
N PRO A 44 -1.65 -17.48 34.81
CA PRO A 44 -0.46 -17.40 35.64
C PRO A 44 0.33 -16.16 35.17
N ASP A 45 0.69 -15.29 36.12
CA ASP A 45 1.38 -14.00 35.93
C ASP A 45 2.80 -14.15 35.34
N THR A 46 3.07 -15.25 34.64
CA THR A 46 4.30 -15.48 33.90
C THR A 46 4.25 -14.93 32.47
N VAL A 47 3.21 -14.17 32.11
CA VAL A 47 3.36 -13.24 31.00
C VAL A 47 4.33 -12.16 31.48
N GLN A 48 5.63 -12.43 31.35
CA GLN A 48 6.60 -11.37 31.25
C GLN A 48 6.04 -10.42 30.21
N TYR A 49 5.55 -9.27 30.68
CA TYR A 49 5.37 -8.12 29.85
C TYR A 49 6.79 -7.78 29.43
N HIS A 50 7.28 -8.45 28.39
CA HIS A 50 8.33 -7.93 27.55
C HIS A 50 7.72 -6.65 27.02
N SER A 51 7.84 -5.58 27.82
CA SER A 51 7.67 -4.20 27.42
C SER A 51 8.20 -4.16 26.01
N ALA A 52 7.28 -3.93 25.07
CA ALA A 52 7.55 -4.10 23.65
C ALA A 52 8.87 -3.41 23.38
N ARG A 53 9.95 -4.20 23.28
CA ARG A 53 11.24 -3.68 22.86
C ARG A 53 10.86 -3.02 21.56
N ASN A 54 11.07 -1.70 21.47
CA ASN A 54 10.94 -0.97 20.22
C ASN A 54 11.87 -1.70 19.26
N ASN A 55 11.33 -2.71 18.59
CA ASN A 55 12.05 -3.63 17.75
C ASN A 55 12.12 -2.87 16.45
N VAL A 56 12.97 -1.84 16.46
CA VAL A 56 13.26 -0.99 15.31
C VAL A 56 13.94 -1.94 14.33
N ARG A 57 13.11 -2.58 13.50
CA ARG A 57 13.62 -3.41 12.41
C ARG A 57 14.55 -2.53 11.60
N PRO A 58 15.75 -3.02 11.25
CA PRO A 58 16.66 -2.24 10.43
C PRO A 58 15.96 -1.83 9.12
N PRO A 59 16.30 -0.65 8.56
CA PRO A 59 15.78 -0.24 7.27
C PRO A 59 16.04 -1.31 6.20
N VAL A 60 15.07 -1.48 5.30
CA VAL A 60 15.14 -2.43 4.20
C VAL A 60 15.90 -1.81 3.03
N GLU A 61 16.98 -2.48 2.61
CA GLU A 61 17.75 -2.05 1.45
C GLU A 61 17.01 -2.37 0.14
N LEU A 62 16.61 -1.33 -0.58
CA LEU A 62 15.76 -1.45 -1.77
C LEU A 62 16.43 -2.23 -2.91
N ASN A 63 17.75 -2.15 -3.05
CA ASN A 63 18.44 -2.79 -4.16
C ASN A 63 18.59 -4.30 -4.03
N THR A 64 18.56 -4.83 -2.80
CA THR A 64 18.74 -6.26 -2.51
C THR A 64 17.48 -6.93 -1.97
N ALA A 65 16.50 -6.18 -1.50
CA ALA A 65 15.25 -6.72 -0.97
C ALA A 65 14.51 -7.62 -1.98
N ASP A 66 13.97 -8.72 -1.47
CA ASP A 66 13.06 -9.61 -2.20
C ASP A 66 11.59 -9.22 -1.96
N SER A 67 10.67 -9.92 -2.63
CA SER A 67 9.23 -9.66 -2.48
C SER A 67 8.75 -9.95 -1.05
N VAL A 68 9.26 -11.00 -0.42
CA VAL A 68 8.85 -11.41 0.94
C VAL A 68 9.22 -10.34 1.97
N THR A 69 10.43 -9.79 1.90
CA THR A 69 10.91 -8.71 2.76
C THR A 69 10.06 -7.46 2.61
N LEU A 70 9.73 -7.09 1.36
CA LEU A 70 8.88 -5.92 1.09
C LEU A 70 7.45 -6.12 1.62
N VAL A 71 6.87 -7.31 1.43
CA VAL A 71 5.52 -7.65 1.94
C VAL A 71 5.48 -7.64 3.47
N GLY A 72 6.60 -7.92 4.14
CA GLY A 72 6.71 -7.83 5.59
C GLY A 72 6.58 -6.40 6.18
N ILE A 73 6.56 -5.37 5.33
CA ILE A 73 6.35 -3.98 5.73
C ILE A 73 4.85 -3.69 5.73
N ARG A 74 4.31 -3.32 6.90
CA ARG A 74 2.90 -2.93 7.06
C ARG A 74 2.51 -1.88 6.01
N GLY A 75 1.47 -2.17 5.24
CA GLY A 75 0.96 -1.31 4.15
C GLY A 75 1.47 -1.69 2.75
N ILE A 76 2.55 -2.49 2.65
CA ILE A 76 3.05 -3.00 1.37
C ILE A 76 2.54 -4.43 1.17
N GLY A 77 1.51 -4.57 0.35
CA GLY A 77 1.05 -5.88 -0.12
C GLY A 77 1.83 -6.38 -1.35
N PRO A 78 1.53 -7.60 -1.81
CA PRO A 78 2.19 -8.19 -3.00
C PRO A 78 2.15 -7.29 -4.25
N TYR A 79 1.05 -6.56 -4.46
CA TYR A 79 0.92 -5.62 -5.56
C TYR A 79 1.95 -4.48 -5.52
N TYR A 80 2.09 -3.82 -4.36
CA TYR A 80 3.06 -2.73 -4.21
C TYR A 80 4.50 -3.25 -4.20
N ALA A 81 4.77 -4.40 -3.59
CA ALA A 81 6.07 -5.05 -3.67
C ALA A 81 6.49 -5.32 -5.12
N SER A 82 5.59 -5.89 -5.93
CA SER A 82 5.82 -6.10 -7.37
C SER A 82 6.12 -4.79 -8.11
N LYS A 83 5.37 -3.72 -7.80
CA LYS A 83 5.57 -2.40 -8.42
C LYS A 83 6.95 -1.80 -8.10
N ILE A 84 7.38 -1.91 -6.84
CA ILE A 84 8.72 -1.47 -6.39
C ILE A 84 9.81 -2.27 -7.12
N LEU A 85 9.69 -3.60 -7.16
CA LEU A 85 10.67 -4.47 -7.84
C LEU A 85 10.74 -4.22 -9.35
N ARG A 86 9.59 -3.96 -10.00
CA ARG A 86 9.54 -3.62 -11.42
C ARG A 86 10.24 -2.28 -11.69
N TYR A 87 9.96 -1.27 -10.87
CA TYR A 87 10.60 0.04 -11.00
C TYR A 87 12.10 -0.03 -10.75
N ARG A 88 12.56 -0.81 -9.75
CA ARG A 88 13.98 -1.13 -9.53
C ARG A 88 14.65 -1.62 -10.79
N LYS A 89 14.03 -2.59 -11.47
CA LYS A 89 14.55 -3.19 -12.72
C LYS A 89 14.63 -2.16 -13.85
N GLN A 90 13.64 -1.28 -13.99
CA GLN A 90 13.62 -0.24 -15.02
C GLN A 90 14.74 0.80 -14.82
N LEU A 91 14.92 1.27 -13.57
CA LEU A 91 16.02 2.17 -13.21
C LEU A 91 17.39 1.50 -13.41
N GLY A 92 17.52 0.23 -13.01
CA GLY A 92 18.81 -0.44 -12.82
C GLY A 92 19.31 -0.38 -11.38
N GLY A 93 18.45 0.03 -10.44
CA GLY A 93 18.73 0.23 -9.01
C GLY A 93 18.19 1.56 -8.49
N TYR A 94 17.84 1.62 -7.23
CA TYR A 94 17.55 2.86 -6.52
C TYR A 94 18.86 3.52 -6.09
N HIS A 95 19.01 4.80 -6.43
CA HIS A 95 20.05 5.69 -5.91
C HIS A 95 19.64 6.32 -4.58
N SER A 96 18.34 6.50 -4.35
CA SER A 96 17.81 7.03 -3.10
C SER A 96 16.44 6.43 -2.81
N PRO A 97 16.09 6.20 -1.52
CA PRO A 97 14.73 5.81 -1.13
C PRO A 97 13.65 6.77 -1.64
N ARG A 98 13.99 8.06 -1.80
CA ARG A 98 13.05 9.09 -2.28
C ARG A 98 12.49 8.80 -3.66
N GLN A 99 13.16 8.00 -4.48
CA GLN A 99 12.66 7.61 -5.81
C GLN A 99 11.45 6.68 -5.73
N LEU A 100 11.12 6.14 -4.56
CA LEU A 100 9.82 5.48 -4.36
C LEU A 100 8.66 6.46 -4.62
N LYS A 101 8.82 7.76 -4.36
CA LYS A 101 7.81 8.79 -4.66
C LYS A 101 7.47 8.90 -6.15
N ASP A 102 8.34 8.45 -7.04
CA ASP A 102 8.07 8.44 -8.49
C ASP A 102 7.05 7.35 -8.87
N ILE A 103 6.78 6.40 -7.96
CA ILE A 103 5.81 5.33 -8.15
C ILE A 103 4.45 5.79 -7.65
N LYS A 104 3.42 5.68 -8.51
CA LYS A 104 2.04 5.97 -8.10
C LYS A 104 1.53 4.93 -7.09
N PHE A 105 1.43 5.29 -5.82
CA PHE A 105 0.71 4.51 -4.80
C PHE A 105 -0.71 5.06 -4.66
N GLN A 106 -1.71 4.17 -4.60
CA GLN A 106 -3.12 4.58 -4.61
C GLN A 106 -3.68 4.78 -3.20
N TYR A 107 -3.30 3.91 -2.26
CA TYR A 107 -3.81 3.87 -0.90
C TYR A 107 -2.69 3.85 0.15
N LEU A 108 -1.45 4.07 -0.28
CA LEU A 108 -0.27 4.01 0.57
C LEU A 108 0.45 5.35 0.52
N ASP A 109 0.57 5.99 1.68
CA ASP A 109 1.43 7.16 1.83
C ASP A 109 2.88 6.69 2.00
N ILE A 110 3.63 6.78 0.90
CA ILE A 110 5.02 6.33 0.85
C ILE A 110 5.94 7.20 1.72
N ASP A 111 5.56 8.45 2.01
CA ASP A 111 6.40 9.38 2.76
C ASP A 111 6.59 8.93 4.20
N THR A 112 5.52 8.37 4.79
CA THR A 112 5.56 7.76 6.13
C THR A 112 6.48 6.53 6.20
N LEU A 113 6.68 5.85 5.08
CA LEU A 113 7.49 4.64 5.00
C LEU A 113 8.92 4.88 4.56
N LEU A 114 9.27 6.06 4.02
CA LEU A 114 10.63 6.36 3.58
C LEU A 114 11.73 6.07 4.61
N PRO A 115 11.57 6.36 5.92
CA PRO A 115 12.58 6.04 6.93
C PRO A 115 12.84 4.53 7.10
N ARG A 116 11.92 3.69 6.62
CA ARG A 116 12.06 2.22 6.65
C ARG A 116 12.90 1.68 5.51
N PHE A 117 13.38 2.53 4.61
CA PHE A 117 14.12 2.11 3.42
C PHE A 117 15.50 2.76 3.35
N THR A 118 16.44 1.98 2.82
CA THR A 118 17.76 2.42 2.41
C THR A 118 17.93 2.15 0.91
N ALA A 119 18.86 2.87 0.28
CA ALA A 119 19.28 2.57 -1.08
C ALA A 119 20.79 2.79 -1.17
N ASN A 120 21.54 1.71 -1.38
CA ASN A 120 22.98 1.74 -1.55
C ASN A 120 23.33 1.87 -3.06
N PRO A 121 23.92 3.01 -3.49
CA PRO A 121 24.27 3.22 -4.89
C PRO A 121 25.28 2.22 -5.47
N ALA A 122 26.05 1.51 -4.62
CA ALA A 122 26.99 0.50 -5.07
C ALA A 122 26.32 -0.68 -5.81
N PHE A 123 25.03 -0.91 -5.57
CA PHE A 123 24.26 -1.96 -6.26
C PHE A 123 23.62 -1.51 -7.57
N ILE A 124 23.79 -0.24 -7.98
CA ILE A 124 23.25 0.26 -9.25
C ILE A 124 24.05 -0.31 -10.42
N ARG A 125 23.33 -0.90 -11.37
CA ARG A 125 23.90 -1.39 -12.63
C ARG A 125 23.94 -0.28 -13.66
N LYS A 126 25.08 0.39 -13.78
CA LYS A 126 25.32 1.37 -14.85
C LYS A 126 25.32 0.71 -16.22
N ARG A 127 24.66 1.33 -17.18
CA ARG A 127 24.57 0.86 -18.56
C ARG A 127 25.33 1.78 -19.50
N GLU A 128 25.87 1.21 -20.56
CA GLU A 128 26.61 1.94 -21.60
C GLU A 128 25.65 2.55 -22.60
N LEU A 129 25.59 3.89 -22.67
CA LEU A 129 24.65 4.55 -23.58
C LEU A 129 24.92 4.22 -25.04
N ASP A 130 26.19 4.15 -25.42
CA ASP A 130 26.57 3.97 -26.82
C ASP A 130 26.09 2.63 -27.40
N THR A 131 26.14 1.55 -26.63
CA THR A 131 25.81 0.21 -27.13
C THR A 131 24.32 -0.14 -27.00
N MET A 132 23.54 0.68 -26.30
CA MET A 132 22.13 0.40 -26.06
C MET A 132 21.25 0.71 -27.28
N SER A 133 20.21 -0.10 -27.47
CA SER A 133 19.17 0.19 -28.46
C SER A 133 18.24 1.32 -27.99
N PHE A 134 17.57 1.96 -28.94
CA PHE A 134 16.60 3.02 -28.67
C PHE A 134 15.54 2.58 -27.65
N LYS A 135 14.95 1.40 -27.87
CA LYS A 135 13.95 0.80 -26.98
C LYS A 135 14.50 0.54 -25.58
N ALA A 136 15.75 0.10 -25.47
CA ALA A 136 16.36 -0.17 -24.16
C ALA A 136 16.55 1.12 -23.34
N ILE A 137 16.93 2.23 -23.99
CA ILE A 137 17.05 3.55 -23.33
C ILE A 137 15.66 4.07 -22.96
N LEU A 138 14.68 3.92 -23.83
CA LEU A 138 13.29 4.36 -23.60
C LEU A 138 12.61 3.65 -22.42
N HIS A 139 13.03 2.43 -22.08
CA HIS A 139 12.53 1.73 -20.89
C HIS A 139 12.97 2.38 -19.56
N HIS A 140 13.90 3.32 -19.58
CA HIS A 140 14.35 4.01 -18.37
C HIS A 140 13.31 5.04 -17.89
N PRO A 141 12.88 5.03 -16.61
CA PRO A 141 11.75 5.86 -16.14
C PRO A 141 11.92 7.38 -16.29
N TYR A 142 13.16 7.86 -16.38
CA TYR A 142 13.44 9.28 -16.52
C TYR A 142 13.61 9.76 -17.96
N LEU A 143 13.51 8.87 -18.95
CA LEU A 143 13.68 9.20 -20.36
C LEU A 143 12.36 8.99 -21.12
N GLN A 144 11.91 10.04 -21.80
CA GLN A 144 10.78 10.02 -22.71
C GLN A 144 11.27 9.89 -24.15
N TYR A 145 10.34 9.62 -25.07
CA TYR A 145 10.65 9.35 -26.47
C TYR A 145 11.50 10.45 -27.11
N GLU A 146 11.13 11.71 -26.88
CA GLU A 146 11.79 12.89 -27.43
C GLU A 146 13.23 13.00 -26.92
N GLU A 147 13.45 12.69 -25.64
CA GLU A 147 14.76 12.72 -25.00
C GLU A 147 15.68 11.63 -25.55
N VAL A 148 15.14 10.43 -25.78
CA VAL A 148 15.88 9.35 -26.44
C VAL A 148 16.20 9.71 -27.89
N GLN A 149 15.26 10.36 -28.59
CA GLN A 149 15.51 10.86 -29.94
C GLN A 149 16.64 11.89 -29.97
N LEU A 150 16.70 12.81 -29.01
CA LEU A 150 17.81 13.76 -28.87
C LEU A 150 19.15 13.05 -28.64
N ILE A 151 19.19 12.02 -27.78
CA ILE A 151 20.38 11.20 -27.54
C ILE A 151 20.86 10.53 -28.85
N PHE A 152 19.95 9.95 -29.64
CA PHE A 152 20.31 9.29 -30.90
C PHE A 152 20.73 10.29 -31.99
N ASN A 153 20.13 11.48 -32.02
CA ASN A 153 20.57 12.56 -32.90
C ASN A 153 22.00 13.01 -32.55
N ALA A 154 22.30 13.16 -31.26
CA ALA A 154 23.64 13.45 -30.79
C ALA A 154 24.62 12.33 -31.17
N LYS A 155 24.24 11.05 -30.99
CA LYS A 155 25.06 9.91 -31.42
C LYS A 155 25.39 9.96 -32.91
N ARG A 156 24.41 10.29 -33.77
CA ARG A 156 24.65 10.47 -35.22
C ARG A 156 25.58 11.64 -35.53
N LYS A 157 25.48 12.74 -34.77
CA LYS A 157 26.30 13.95 -34.96
C LYS A 157 27.76 13.75 -34.51
N PHE A 158 27.99 13.08 -33.38
CA PHE A 158 29.31 12.94 -32.77
C PHE A 158 29.97 11.56 -33.00
N GLY A 159 29.25 10.63 -33.62
CA GLY A 159 29.69 9.25 -33.88
C GLY A 159 29.63 8.32 -32.66
N LYS A 160 29.86 8.86 -31.46
CA LYS A 160 29.76 8.17 -30.16
C LYS A 160 28.93 8.96 -29.18
N ILE A 161 28.34 8.28 -28.19
CA ILE A 161 27.60 8.95 -27.12
C ILE A 161 27.94 8.37 -25.74
N ASN A 162 28.25 9.25 -24.79
CA ASN A 162 28.46 8.91 -23.39
C ASN A 162 27.83 10.00 -22.49
N TYR A 163 27.77 9.77 -21.18
CA TYR A 163 27.17 10.75 -20.27
C TYR A 163 27.88 12.11 -20.33
N SER A 164 29.22 12.13 -20.46
CA SER A 164 30.01 13.36 -20.52
C SER A 164 29.63 14.27 -21.70
N ILE A 165 29.39 13.69 -22.88
CA ILE A 165 28.96 14.43 -24.08
C ILE A 165 27.55 14.98 -23.87
N LEU A 166 26.65 14.21 -23.25
CA LEU A 166 25.29 14.71 -22.94
C LEU A 166 25.33 15.94 -22.03
N GLU A 167 26.25 15.97 -21.07
CA GLU A 167 26.43 17.07 -20.12
C GLU A 167 27.13 18.29 -20.74
N SER A 168 28.21 18.10 -21.51
CA SER A 168 28.96 19.20 -22.13
C SER A 168 28.16 19.91 -23.22
N GLU A 169 27.48 19.14 -24.08
CA GLU A 169 26.70 19.67 -25.20
C GLU A 169 25.26 20.05 -24.79
N LYS A 170 24.90 19.85 -23.52
CA LYS A 170 23.56 20.14 -22.97
C LYS A 170 22.43 19.54 -23.81
N ILE A 171 22.60 18.29 -24.25
CA ILE A 171 21.65 17.57 -25.12
C ILE A 171 20.28 17.43 -24.44
N LEU A 172 20.28 17.29 -23.11
CA LEU A 172 19.07 17.23 -22.29
C LEU A 172 19.08 18.36 -21.25
N PRO A 173 17.90 18.75 -20.73
CA PRO A 173 17.81 19.68 -19.61
C PRO A 173 18.64 19.23 -18.40
N LEU A 174 19.24 20.17 -17.67
CA LEU A 174 20.13 19.88 -16.53
C LEU A 174 19.47 18.99 -15.47
N PHE A 175 18.18 19.17 -15.20
CA PHE A 175 17.47 18.36 -14.21
C PHE A 175 17.35 16.89 -14.64
N LYS A 176 17.24 16.62 -15.94
CA LYS A 176 17.22 15.26 -16.50
C LYS A 176 18.59 14.62 -16.42
N LEU A 177 19.63 15.35 -16.83
CA LEU A 177 21.02 14.90 -16.74
C LEU A 177 21.37 14.45 -15.31
N LYS A 178 21.06 15.30 -14.31
CA LYS A 178 21.25 14.95 -12.88
C LYS A 178 20.53 13.67 -12.47
N LYS A 179 19.29 13.45 -12.94
CA LYS A 179 18.51 12.25 -12.62
C LYS A 179 19.06 10.98 -13.28
N ILE A 180 19.60 11.07 -14.49
CA ILE A 180 20.09 9.89 -15.24
C ILE A 180 21.55 9.55 -14.95
N LYS A 181 22.34 10.50 -14.41
CA LYS A 181 23.77 10.34 -14.07
C LYS A 181 24.12 9.05 -13.31
N PRO A 182 23.33 8.57 -12.34
CA PRO A 182 23.66 7.35 -11.61
C PRO A 182 23.60 6.08 -12.49
N TYR A 183 22.92 6.13 -13.63
CA TYR A 183 22.48 4.96 -14.39
C TYR A 183 23.22 4.72 -15.69
N PHE A 184 23.89 5.74 -16.21
CA PHE A 184 24.56 5.69 -17.50
C PHE A 184 26.03 6.07 -17.38
N LYS A 185 26.88 5.33 -18.10
CA LYS A 185 28.28 5.68 -18.37
C LYS A 185 28.40 6.21 -19.80
#